data_AF-A0A0F9I146-F1
#
_entry.id   AF-A0A0F9I146-F1
#
_cell.length_a   1.000
_cell.length_b   1.000
_cell.length_c   1.000
_cell.angle_alpha   90.00
_cell.angle_beta   90.00
_cell.angle_gamma   90.00
#
_symmetry.space_group_name_H-M   'P 1'
#
loop_
_entity.id
_entity.type
_entity.pdbx_description
1 polymer ?
#
loop_
_entity_poly.entity_id
_entity_poly.type
_entity_poly.pdbx_seq_one_letter_code
_entity_poly.pdbx_strand_id
1 'polypeptide(L)'
;SSMTWMCNLTKHDAAPGNVKAFLAALAGVDDTEIDVAGAEMAVSDQNPMQGMIIRLEASVIQTRAKTDFTLCRWSNLNEEMQAKAAELRAAAGFPPF
;
A
#
# COMPACT_ATOMS: atom_id res chain seq x y z
N SER A 1 -13.90 -5.81 -5.08
CA SER A 1 -12.80 -6.73 -5.44
C SER A 1 -11.64 -6.48 -4.50
N SER A 2 -11.11 -7.50 -3.84
CA SER A 2 -9.84 -7.39 -3.11
C SER A 2 -8.69 -7.40 -4.11
N MET A 3 -7.74 -6.47 -4.00
CA MET A 3 -6.55 -6.45 -4.86
C MET A 3 -5.35 -6.94 -4.06
N THR A 4 -4.67 -7.95 -4.59
CA THR A 4 -3.36 -8.40 -4.08
C THR A 4 -2.31 -7.90 -5.06
N TRP A 5 -1.36 -7.10 -4.56
CA TRP A 5 -0.21 -6.68 -5.35
C TRP A 5 0.99 -7.53 -4.96
N MET A 6 1.59 -8.20 -5.96
CA MET A 6 2.79 -9.00 -5.81
C MET A 6 3.85 -8.44 -6.74
N CYS A 7 5.03 -8.17 -6.20
CA CYS A 7 6.13 -7.62 -6.98
C CYS A 7 7.34 -8.55 -6.95
N ASN A 8 7.97 -8.74 -8.11
CA ASN A 8 9.23 -9.44 -8.21
C ASN A 8 10.40 -8.45 -8.04
N LEU A 9 11.00 -8.45 -6.85
CA LEU A 9 12.09 -7.54 -6.49
C LEU A 9 13.36 -7.71 -7.34
N THR A 10 13.55 -8.85 -8.00
CA THR A 10 14.75 -9.09 -8.84
C THR A 10 14.57 -8.67 -10.29
N LYS A 11 13.33 -8.33 -10.72
CA LYS A 11 13.00 -7.96 -12.10
C LYS A 11 12.53 -6.53 -12.28
N HIS A 12 12.15 -5.86 -11.19
CA HIS A 12 11.54 -4.53 -11.25
C HIS A 12 12.27 -3.55 -10.33
N ASP A 13 13.12 -2.71 -10.94
CA ASP A 13 13.84 -1.65 -10.23
C ASP A 13 12.91 -0.63 -9.54
N ALA A 14 11.65 -0.53 -9.98
CA ALA A 14 10.63 0.33 -9.38
C ALA A 14 9.95 -0.27 -8.12
N ALA A 15 10.20 -1.55 -7.82
CA ALA A 15 9.55 -2.24 -6.70
C ALA A 15 9.83 -1.61 -5.33
N PRO A 16 11.09 -1.24 -4.99
CA PRO A 16 11.38 -0.61 -3.70
C PRO A 16 10.68 0.74 -3.54
N GLY A 17 10.57 1.54 -4.60
CA GLY A 17 9.86 2.81 -4.58
C GLY A 17 8.37 2.64 -4.29
N ASN A 18 7.73 1.64 -4.91
CA ASN A 18 6.32 1.33 -4.65
C ASN A 18 6.07 0.84 -3.21
N VAL A 19 7.00 0.06 -2.64
CA VAL A 19 6.92 -0.39 -1.23
C VAL A 19 7.09 0.81 -0.28
N LYS A 20 8.03 1.70 -0.59
CA LYS A 20 8.27 2.92 0.20
C LYS A 20 7.05 3.85 0.18
N ALA A 21 6.45 4.06 -0.99
CA ALA A 21 5.20 4.82 -1.14
C ALA A 21 4.01 4.19 -0.40
N PHE A 22 3.93 2.86 -0.34
CA PHE A 22 2.91 2.16 0.44
C PHE A 22 3.08 2.42 1.95
N LEU A 23 4.30 2.28 2.47
CA LEU A 23 4.60 2.54 3.88
C LEU A 23 4.37 4.01 4.24
N ALA A 24 4.75 4.94 3.35
CA ALA A 24 4.52 6.37 3.51
C ALA A 24 3.02 6.70 3.62
N ALA A 25 2.21 6.11 2.74
CA ALA A 25 0.77 6.26 2.78
C ALA A 25 0.19 5.74 4.11
N LEU A 26 0.62 4.56 4.58
CA LEU A 26 0.17 4.01 5.87
C LEU A 26 0.55 4.89 7.06
N ALA A 27 1.78 5.41 7.07
CA ALA A 27 2.28 6.28 8.14
C ALA A 27 1.77 7.73 8.04
N GLY A 28 1.18 8.12 6.91
CA GLY A 28 0.71 9.48 6.67
C GLY A 28 1.83 10.51 6.52
N VAL A 29 2.99 10.09 6.03
CA VAL A 29 4.20 10.91 5.85
C VAL A 29 4.63 10.94 4.39
N ASP A 30 5.60 11.80 4.04
CA ASP A 30 6.23 11.76 2.73
C ASP A 30 7.09 10.50 2.56
N ASP A 31 7.23 10.01 1.33
CA ASP A 31 8.01 8.79 1.11
C ASP A 31 9.47 8.97 1.55
N THR A 32 10.06 10.16 1.40
CA THR A 32 11.44 10.44 1.82
C THR A 32 11.68 10.25 3.32
N GLU A 33 10.62 10.34 4.14
CA GLU A 33 10.66 10.18 5.60
C GLU A 33 10.66 8.72 6.04
N ILE A 34 10.36 7.78 5.14
CA ILE A 34 10.43 6.35 5.45
C ILE A 34 11.89 5.88 5.45
N ASP A 35 12.37 5.59 6.66
CA ASP A 35 13.68 5.01 6.94
C ASP A 35 13.59 3.51 7.27
N VAL A 36 14.73 2.91 7.62
CA VAL A 36 14.82 1.48 7.95
C VAL A 36 14.01 1.15 9.20
N ALA A 37 14.03 2.02 10.23
CA ALA A 37 13.30 1.78 11.47
C ALA A 37 11.78 1.81 11.25
N GLY A 38 11.28 2.73 10.43
CA GLY A 38 9.87 2.78 10.03
C GLY A 38 9.44 1.53 9.26
N ALA A 39 10.30 1.03 8.37
CA ALA A 39 10.04 -0.21 7.64
C ALA A 39 10.05 -1.45 8.54
N GLU A 40 10.98 -1.52 9.50
CA GLU A 40 11.04 -2.61 10.50
C GLU A 40 9.81 -2.60 11.42
N MET A 41 9.39 -1.42 11.88
CA MET A 41 8.18 -1.27 12.70
C MET A 41 6.94 -1.77 11.97
N ALA A 42 6.82 -1.49 10.67
CA ALA A 42 5.69 -1.89 9.83
C ALA A 42 5.53 -3.41 9.67
N VAL A 43 6.61 -4.18 9.86
CA VAL A 43 6.60 -5.64 9.75
C VAL A 43 6.73 -6.33 11.11
N SER A 44 6.80 -5.55 12.20
CA SER A 44 6.93 -6.08 13.56
C SER A 44 5.58 -6.55 14.12
N ASP A 45 5.63 -7.32 15.21
CA ASP A 45 4.43 -7.71 15.98
C ASP A 45 3.75 -6.50 16.66
N GLN A 46 4.42 -5.35 16.72
CA GLN A 46 3.91 -4.11 17.29
C GLN A 46 3.45 -3.13 16.21
N ASN A 47 3.24 -3.60 14.97
CA ASN A 47 2.89 -2.77 13.83
C ASN A 47 1.65 -1.89 14.13
N PRO A 48 1.83 -0.56 14.27
CA PRO A 48 0.72 0.34 14.60
C PRO A 48 -0.25 0.51 13.43
N MET A 49 0.14 0.09 12.22
CA MET A 49 -0.64 0.20 10.99
C MET A 49 -1.47 -1.07 10.72
N GLN A 50 -1.44 -2.05 11.64
CA GLN A 50 -2.22 -3.26 11.53
C GLN A 50 -3.72 -2.94 11.44
N GLY A 51 -4.39 -3.52 10.43
CA GLY A 51 -5.83 -3.32 10.21
C GLY A 51 -6.21 -2.00 9.53
N MET A 52 -5.26 -1.10 9.27
CA MET A 52 -5.53 0.10 8.48
C MET A 52 -5.94 -0.25 7.06
N ILE A 53 -6.95 0.45 6.54
CA ILE A 53 -7.38 0.35 5.16
C ILE A 53 -6.90 1.60 4.42
N ILE A 54 -6.24 1.41 3.28
CA ILE A 54 -5.76 2.52 2.44
C ILE A 54 -6.31 2.40 1.03
N ARG A 55 -6.26 3.51 0.29
CA ARG A 55 -6.64 3.54 -1.12
C ARG A 55 -5.48 3.06 -1.99
N LEU A 56 -5.82 2.23 -2.96
CA LEU A 56 -4.95 1.87 -4.08
C LEU A 56 -5.62 2.29 -5.38
N GLU A 57 -4.93 3.08 -6.19
CA GLU A 57 -5.24 3.28 -7.60
C GLU A 57 -4.17 2.58 -8.44
N ALA A 58 -4.61 1.69 -9.33
CA ALA A 58 -3.72 0.99 -10.25
C ALA A 58 -4.01 1.42 -11.68
N SER A 59 -2.96 1.75 -12.44
CA SER A 59 -3.04 2.05 -13.88
C SER A 59 -1.92 1.36 -14.65
N VAL A 60 -2.19 0.98 -15.90
CA VAL A 60 -1.16 0.47 -16.79
C VAL A 60 -0.45 1.66 -17.45
N ILE A 61 0.87 1.70 -17.35
CA ILE A 61 1.72 2.69 -17.99
C ILE A 61 2.74 2.00 -18.88
N GLN A 62 3.25 2.70 -19.90
CA GLN A 62 4.45 2.27 -20.62
C GLN A 62 5.70 2.80 -19.93
N THR A 63 6.65 1.91 -19.67
CA THR A 63 7.98 2.28 -19.17
C THR A 63 8.81 2.95 -20.27
N ARG A 64 9.95 3.54 -19.89
CA ARG A 64 10.93 4.07 -20.86
C ARG A 64 11.45 3.01 -21.83
N ALA A 65 11.44 1.73 -21.43
CA ALA A 65 11.82 0.60 -22.25
C ALA A 65 10.68 0.10 -23.17
N LYS A 66 9.56 0.82 -23.25
CA LYS A 66 8.35 0.46 -24.03
C LYS A 66 7.72 -0.87 -23.62
N THR A 67 7.82 -1.22 -22.34
CA THR A 67 7.13 -2.37 -21.75
C THR A 67 5.99 -1.90 -20.87
N ASP A 68 4.93 -2.70 -20.77
CA ASP A 68 3.81 -2.40 -19.89
C ASP A 68 4.19 -2.63 -18.42
N PHE A 69 3.75 -1.72 -17.56
CA PHE A 69 3.96 -1.80 -16.12
C PHE A 69 2.71 -1.32 -15.38
N THR A 70 2.41 -1.95 -14.23
CA THR A 70 1.31 -1.52 -13.36
C THR A 70 1.83 -0.48 -12.37
N LEU A 71 1.45 0.78 -12.57
CA LEU A 71 1.69 1.86 -11.62
C LEU A 71 0.68 1.77 -10.49
N CYS A 72 1.17 1.71 -9.26
CA CYS A 72 0.36 1.74 -8.05
C CYS A 72 0.50 3.10 -7.37
N ARG A 73 -0.62 3.74 -7.05
CA ARG A 73 -0.67 4.96 -6.25
C ARG A 73 -1.42 4.69 -4.96
N TRP A 74 -0.74 4.92 -3.85
CA TRP A 74 -1.25 4.71 -2.50
C TRP A 74 -1.65 6.05 -1.88
N SER A 75 -2.75 6.08 -1.16
CA SER A 75 -3.16 7.27 -0.40
C SER A 75 -4.03 6.92 0.79
N ASN A 76 -4.04 7.82 1.77
CA ASN A 76 -4.94 7.72 2.91
C ASN A 76 -6.40 7.88 2.49
N LEU A 77 -7.27 7.14 3.16
CA LEU A 77 -8.70 7.40 3.14
C LEU A 77 -9.02 8.54 4.10
N ASN A 78 -9.98 9.39 3.74
CA ASN A 78 -10.58 10.28 4.73
C ASN A 78 -11.43 9.48 5.73
N GLU A 79 -11.85 10.11 6.83
CA GLU A 79 -12.61 9.43 7.90
C GLU A 79 -13.89 8.74 7.40
N GLU A 80 -14.63 9.38 6.49
CA GLU A 80 -15.84 8.81 5.88
C GLU A 80 -15.53 7.54 5.08
N MET A 81 -14.47 7.57 4.28
CA MET A 81 -14.04 6.43 3.49
C MET A 81 -13.47 5.31 4.36
N GLN A 82 -12.82 5.62 5.50
CA GLN A 82 -12.37 4.62 6.47
C GLN A 82 -13.56 3.85 7.06
N ALA A 83 -14.59 4.56 7.51
CA ALA A 83 -15.80 3.94 8.06
C ALA A 83 -16.48 3.03 7.04
N LYS A 84 -16.61 3.50 5.80
CA LYS A 84 -17.19 2.72 4.70
C LYS A 84 -16.34 1.51 4.31
N ALA A 85 -15.02 1.65 4.32
CA ALA A 85 -14.12 0.54 4.04
C ALA A 85 -14.18 -0.55 5.13
N ALA A 86 -14.29 -0.14 6.40
CA ALA A 86 -14.50 -1.06 7.52
C ALA A 86 -15.84 -1.82 7.40
N GLU A 87 -16.92 -1.14 7.04
CA GLU A 87 -18.23 -1.76 6.79
C GLU A 87 -18.16 -2.80 5.66
N LEU A 88 -17.59 -2.42 4.52
CA LEU A 88 -17.43 -3.32 3.37
C LEU A 88 -16.55 -4.53 3.70
N ARG A 89 -15.51 -4.34 4.50
CA ARG A 89 -14.64 -5.42 4.98
C ARG A 89 -15.42 -6.40 5.86
N ALA A 90 -16.22 -5.89 6.81
CA ALA A 90 -17.05 -6.71 7.68
C ALA A 90 -18.10 -7.50 6.87
N ALA A 91 -18.75 -6.85 5.89
CA ALA A 91 -19.71 -7.50 5.00
C ALA A 91 -19.08 -8.59 4.12
N ALA A 92 -17.81 -8.46 3.76
CA ALA A 92 -17.06 -9.47 3.01
C ALA A 92 -16.59 -10.66 3.86
N GLY A 93 -16.87 -10.67 5.17
CA GLY A 93 -16.53 -11.78 6.07
C GLY A 93 -15.04 -11.93 6.35
N PHE A 94 -14.24 -10.87 6.14
CA PHE A 94 -12.84 -10.89 6.55
C PHE A 94 -12.74 -10.79 8.07
N PRO A 95 -11.88 -11.58 8.72
CA PRO A 95 -11.72 -11.51 10.16
C PRO A 95 -11.25 -10.12 10.60
N PRO A 96 -11.70 -9.62 11.78
CA PRO A 96 -10.99 -8.57 12.48
C PRO A 96 -9.59 -9.09 12.83
N PHE A 97 -8.56 -8.28 12.57
CA PHE A 97 -7.16 -8.65 12.83
C PHE A 97 -6.87 -8.67 14.32
#